data_AF-V9HLQ7-F1
#
_entry.id   AF-V9HLQ7-F1
#
_cell.length_a   1.000
_cell.length_b   1.000
_cell.length_c   1.000
_cell.angle_alpha   90.00
_cell.angle_beta   90.00
_cell.angle_gamma   90.00
#
_symmetry.space_group_name_H-M   'P 1'
#
loop_
_entity.id
_entity.type
_entity.pdbx_description
1 polymer ?
#
loop_
_entity_poly.entity_id
_entity_poly.type
_entity_poly.pdbx_seq_one_letter_code
_entity_poly.pdbx_strand_id
1 'polypeptide(L)'
;MNANPVALFLVGLIFLGVLGNNGTMTISAAVLLLLQQTFLVKYLPLVDKYALQWGIILLTIGVLSPLVLGKTQLPNATTFFSVKMMCAVLIGVLVAWIAGRGVPLMNTQPTLVTGLLVGTILGVAFLGGIPVGPLIAAGLLSFVVGKF
;
A
#
# COMPACT_ATOMS: atom_id res chain seq x y z
N MET A 1 -26.96 18.40 -11.28
CA MET A 1 -25.81 18.21 -10.38
C MET A 1 -24.90 17.18 -11.03
N ASN A 2 -23.80 17.59 -11.66
CA ASN A 2 -22.88 16.63 -12.30
C ASN A 2 -22.10 15.92 -11.20
N ALA A 3 -22.51 14.70 -10.87
CA ALA A 3 -21.76 13.86 -9.94
C ALA A 3 -20.38 13.57 -10.55
N ASN A 4 -19.32 14.00 -9.88
CA ASN A 4 -17.97 13.66 -10.30
C ASN A 4 -17.77 12.14 -10.11
N PRO A 5 -17.48 11.37 -11.17
CA PRO A 5 -17.35 9.90 -11.08
C PRO A 5 -16.28 9.47 -10.08
N VAL A 6 -15.22 10.27 -9.89
CA VAL A 6 -14.17 9.98 -8.90
C VAL A 6 -14.69 10.15 -7.47
N ALA A 7 -15.54 11.14 -7.21
CA ALA A 7 -16.16 11.31 -5.90
C ALA A 7 -17.10 10.15 -5.58
N LEU A 8 -17.86 9.68 -6.56
CA LEU A 8 -18.73 8.51 -6.41
C LEU A 8 -17.93 7.24 -6.11
N PHE A 9 -16.78 7.08 -6.77
CA PHE A 9 -15.84 6.00 -6.47
C PHE A 9 -15.32 6.08 -5.03
N LEU A 10 -14.86 7.25 -4.57
CA LEU A 10 -14.37 7.44 -3.20
C LEU A 10 -15.45 7.19 -2.14
N VAL A 11 -16.70 7.60 -2.39
CA VAL A 11 -17.84 7.28 -1.50
C VAL A 11 -18.06 5.77 -1.43
N GLY A 12 -17.99 5.07 -2.56
CA GLY A 12 -18.04 3.61 -2.60
C GLY A 12 -16.93 2.96 -1.75
N LEU A 13 -15.71 3.51 -1.79
CA LEU A 13 -14.61 3.04 -0.95
C LEU A 13 -14.87 3.26 0.54
N ILE A 14 -15.42 4.41 0.93
CA ILE A 14 -15.80 4.66 2.33
C ILE A 14 -16.82 3.62 2.79
N PHE A 15 -17.84 3.35 1.96
CA PHE A 15 -18.86 2.34 2.27
C PHE A 15 -18.25 0.93 2.42
N LEU A 16 -17.38 0.52 1.49
CA LEU A 16 -16.67 -0.76 1.58
C LEU A 16 -15.74 -0.84 2.80
N GLY A 17 -15.05 0.25 3.13
CA GLY A 17 -14.18 0.32 4.32
C GLY A 17 -14.96 0.17 5.62
N VAL A 18 -16.15 0.77 5.72
CA VAL A 18 -17.04 0.62 6.87
C VAL A 18 -17.59 -0.80 6.96
N LEU A 19 -18.04 -1.38 5.83
CA LEU A 19 -18.56 -2.74 5.79
C LEU A 19 -17.48 -3.78 6.15
N GLY A 20 -16.26 -3.58 5.66
CA GLY A 20 -15.10 -4.41 5.97
C GLY A 20 -14.46 -4.11 7.33
N ASN A 21 -15.01 -3.20 8.14
CA ASN A 21 -14.45 -2.75 9.42
C ASN A 21 -12.97 -2.33 9.33
N ASN A 22 -12.59 -1.75 8.19
CA ASN A 22 -11.23 -1.37 7.85
C ASN A 22 -11.05 0.14 7.99
N GLY A 23 -10.79 0.59 9.23
CA GLY A 23 -10.62 2.01 9.56
C GLY A 23 -9.58 2.72 8.68
N THR A 24 -8.48 2.04 8.32
CA THR A 24 -7.44 2.59 7.45
C THR A 24 -7.99 2.97 6.07
N MET A 25 -8.79 2.09 5.45
CA MET A 25 -9.38 2.34 4.13
C MET A 25 -10.39 3.49 4.17
N THR A 26 -11.27 3.48 5.18
CA THR A 26 -12.29 4.51 5.37
C THR A 26 -11.67 5.89 5.55
N ILE A 27 -10.65 6.00 6.41
CA ILE A 27 -9.96 7.26 6.69
C ILE A 27 -9.24 7.77 5.43
N SER A 28 -8.48 6.92 4.73
CA SER A 28 -7.78 7.33 3.52
C SER A 28 -8.75 7.83 2.43
N ALA A 29 -9.85 7.11 2.20
CA ALA A 29 -10.85 7.50 1.20
C ALA A 29 -11.60 8.79 1.59
N ALA A 30 -11.95 8.95 2.88
CA ALA A 30 -12.59 10.17 3.38
C ALA A 30 -11.68 11.39 3.27
N VAL A 31 -10.40 11.27 3.63
CA VAL A 31 -9.42 12.37 3.49
C VAL A 31 -9.24 12.77 2.02
N LEU A 32 -9.13 11.80 1.10
CA LEU A 32 -9.04 12.09 -0.33
C LEU A 32 -10.31 12.75 -0.88
N LEU A 33 -11.49 12.32 -0.42
CA LEU A 33 -12.76 12.94 -0.80
C LEU A 33 -12.82 14.39 -0.33
N LEU A 34 -12.43 14.67 0.91
CA LEU A 34 -12.37 16.04 1.43
C LEU A 34 -11.37 16.91 0.67
N LEU A 35 -10.17 16.38 0.37
CA LEU A 35 -9.16 17.07 -0.43
C LEU A 35 -9.67 17.38 -1.85
N GLN A 36 -10.42 16.47 -2.45
CA GLN A 36 -10.98 16.64 -3.80
C GLN A 36 -12.09 17.69 -3.84
N GLN A 37 -12.96 17.73 -2.83
CA GLN A 37 -14.12 18.63 -2.80
C GLN A 37 -13.76 20.06 -2.36
N THR A 38 -12.58 20.27 -1.78
CA THR A 38 -12.12 21.57 -1.27
C THR A 38 -11.03 22.18 -2.15
N PHE A 39 -10.67 23.44 -1.88
CA PHE A 39 -9.54 24.12 -2.54
C PHE A 39 -8.17 23.47 -2.29
N LEU A 40 -8.10 22.43 -1.44
CA LEU A 40 -6.88 21.69 -1.13
C LEU A 40 -6.46 20.74 -2.25
N VAL A 41 -7.26 20.59 -3.32
CA VAL A 41 -6.91 19.80 -4.51
C VAL A 41 -5.54 20.19 -5.09
N LYS A 42 -5.12 21.44 -4.90
CA LYS A 42 -3.79 21.95 -5.29
C LYS A 42 -2.61 21.23 -4.63
N TYR A 43 -2.84 20.57 -3.49
CA TYR A 43 -1.82 19.79 -2.78
C TYR A 43 -1.77 18.32 -3.21
N LEU A 44 -2.75 17.82 -3.98
CA LEU A 44 -2.74 16.43 -4.45
C LEU A 44 -1.48 16.05 -5.24
N PRO A 45 -0.89 16.90 -6.10
CA PRO A 45 0.37 16.57 -6.78
C PRO A 45 1.55 16.37 -5.82
N LEU A 46 1.57 17.10 -4.70
CA LEU A 46 2.59 16.95 -3.66
C LEU A 46 2.37 15.65 -2.88
N VAL A 47 1.11 15.33 -2.57
CA VAL A 47 0.73 14.07 -1.93
C VAL A 47 1.14 12.90 -2.82
N ASP A 48 0.79 12.90 -4.11
CA ASP A 48 1.13 11.83 -5.04
C ASP A 48 2.65 11.59 -5.13
N LYS A 49 3.43 12.67 -5.20
CA LYS A 49 4.90 12.59 -5.31
C LYS A 49 5.59 12.06 -4.05
N TYR A 50 5.15 12.48 -2.87
CA TYR A 50 5.90 12.24 -1.64
C TYR A 50 5.22 11.28 -0.66
N ALA A 51 3.90 11.05 -0.74
CA ALA A 51 3.18 10.25 0.24
C ALA A 51 3.69 8.80 0.31
N LEU A 52 4.04 8.20 -0.83
CA LEU A 52 4.59 6.84 -0.86
C LEU A 52 5.96 6.80 -0.17
N GLN A 53 6.85 7.74 -0.49
CA GLN A 53 8.17 7.81 0.14
C GLN A 53 8.08 8.04 1.66
N TRP A 54 7.27 9.01 2.10
CA TRP A 54 7.01 9.24 3.53
C TRP A 54 6.35 8.04 4.20
N GLY A 55 5.42 7.36 3.51
CA GLY A 55 4.78 6.15 3.99
C GLY A 55 5.78 5.02 4.24
N ILE A 56 6.70 4.77 3.30
CA ILE A 56 7.77 3.77 3.49
C ILE A 56 8.66 4.15 4.67
N ILE A 57 9.06 5.41 4.80
CA ILE A 57 9.89 5.88 5.92
C ILE A 57 9.18 5.65 7.27
N LEU A 58 7.88 5.98 7.35
CA LEU A 58 7.11 5.74 8.57
C LEU A 58 6.96 4.24 8.87
N LEU A 59 6.75 3.41 7.84
CA LEU A 59 6.70 1.96 7.99
C LEU A 59 8.03 1.38 8.48
N THR A 60 9.17 1.81 7.94
CA THR A 60 10.49 1.32 8.38
C THR A 60 10.81 1.73 9.81
N ILE A 61 10.48 2.97 10.20
CA ILE A 61 10.58 3.42 11.60
C ILE A 61 9.70 2.54 12.50
N GLY A 62 8.46 2.26 12.10
CA GLY A 62 7.54 1.40 12.84
C GLY A 62 8.07 -0.01 13.05
N VAL A 63 8.69 -0.61 12.03
CA VAL A 63 9.29 -1.96 12.09
C VAL A 63 10.57 -1.99 12.94
N LEU A 64 11.36 -0.90 12.95
CA LEU A 64 12.59 -0.81 13.75
C LEU A 64 12.32 -0.40 15.22
N SER A 65 11.16 0.20 15.51
CA SER A 65 10.82 0.67 16.86
C SER A 65 10.90 -0.42 17.95
N PRO A 66 10.39 -1.66 17.75
CA PRO A 66 10.52 -2.72 18.74
C PRO A 66 11.96 -3.10 19.11
N LEU A 67 12.92 -2.94 18.19
CA LEU A 67 14.34 -3.18 18.46
C LEU A 67 14.88 -2.13 19.44
N VAL A 68 14.56 -0.85 19.20
CA VAL A 68 15.00 0.26 20.06
C VAL A 68 14.32 0.18 21.44
N LEU A 69 13.07 -0.27 21.49
CA LEU A 69 12.32 -0.51 22.73
C LEU A 69 12.80 -1.75 23.51
N GLY A 70 13.76 -2.52 22.99
CA GLY A 70 14.25 -3.76 23.61
C GLY A 70 13.24 -4.91 23.63
N LYS A 71 12.11 -4.80 22.91
CA LYS A 71 11.06 -5.82 22.83
C LYS A 71 11.48 -7.01 21.97
N THR A 72 12.40 -6.80 21.04
CA THR A 72 12.98 -7.83 20.17
C THR A 72 14.49 -7.85 20.37
N GLN A 73 14.99 -8.93 20.96
CA GLN A 73 16.43 -9.17 21.08
C GLN A 73 17.01 -9.53 19.70
N LEU A 74 18.21 -9.03 19.41
CA LEU A 74 18.91 -9.41 18.18
C LEU A 74 19.13 -10.93 18.19
N PRO A 75 18.85 -11.64 17.08
CA PRO A 75 19.05 -13.08 17.03
C PRO A 75 20.51 -13.42 17.32
N ASN A 76 20.76 -14.50 18.05
CA ASN A 76 22.12 -15.03 18.17
C ASN A 76 22.61 -15.52 16.79
N ALA A 77 23.93 -15.54 16.59
CA ALA A 77 24.56 -16.00 15.34
C ALA A 77 24.08 -17.40 14.91
N THR A 78 23.76 -18.28 15.86
CA THR A 78 23.21 -19.62 15.62
C THR A 78 21.76 -19.60 15.13
N THR A 79 20.95 -18.64 15.58
CA THR A 79 19.56 -18.46 15.15
C THR A 79 19.49 -17.91 13.73
N PHE A 80 20.49 -17.14 13.29
CA PHE A 80 20.61 -16.68 11.91
C PHE A 80 20.79 -17.82 10.90
N PHE A 81 21.44 -18.92 11.29
CA PHE A 81 21.58 -20.12 10.46
C PHE A 81 20.38 -21.08 10.53
N SER A 82 19.31 -20.71 11.25
CA SER A 82 18.07 -21.48 11.21
C SER A 82 17.44 -21.42 9.82
N VAL A 83 17.00 -22.56 9.32
CA VAL A 83 16.25 -22.67 8.05
C VAL A 83 15.08 -21.67 8.01
N LYS A 84 14.41 -21.44 9.15
CA LYS A 84 13.31 -20.47 9.27
C LYS A 84 13.78 -19.03 9.01
N MET A 85 14.92 -18.63 9.58
CA MET A 85 15.50 -17.30 9.37
C MET A 85 15.97 -17.12 7.93
N MET A 86 16.61 -18.14 7.35
CA MET A 86 17.07 -18.07 5.97
C MET A 86 15.91 -17.95 4.99
N CYS A 87 14.82 -18.70 5.19
CA CYS A 87 13.59 -18.54 4.43
C CYS A 87 12.97 -17.14 4.60
N ALA A 88 12.93 -16.61 5.83
CA ALA A 88 12.39 -15.28 6.09
C ALA A 88 13.19 -14.18 5.36
N VAL A 89 14.52 -14.26 5.40
CA VAL A 89 15.40 -13.33 4.67
C VAL A 89 15.19 -13.44 3.16
N LEU A 90 15.15 -14.66 2.61
CA LEU A 90 14.93 -14.88 1.18
C LEU A 90 13.59 -14.30 0.72
N ILE A 91 12.49 -14.57 1.45
CA ILE A 91 11.17 -14.03 1.13
C ILE A 91 11.18 -12.50 1.25
N GLY A 92 11.82 -11.94 2.28
CA GLY A 92 11.93 -10.49 2.46
C GLY A 92 12.65 -9.81 1.29
N VAL A 93 13.76 -10.38 0.83
CA VAL A 93 14.51 -9.89 -0.34
C VAL A 93 13.66 -9.98 -1.61
N LEU A 94 12.98 -11.10 -1.83
CA LEU A 94 12.10 -11.28 -3.00
C LEU A 94 10.96 -10.26 -3.02
N VAL A 95 10.26 -10.06 -1.90
CA VAL A 95 9.13 -9.11 -1.82
C VAL A 95 9.62 -7.67 -2.02
N ALA A 96 10.75 -7.29 -1.42
CA ALA A 96 11.32 -5.96 -1.60
C ALA A 96 11.70 -5.68 -3.06
N TRP A 97 12.29 -6.69 -3.74
CA TRP A 97 12.64 -6.58 -5.15
C TRP A 97 11.40 -6.47 -6.06
N ILE A 98 10.36 -7.26 -5.80
CA ILE A 98 9.07 -7.19 -6.51
C ILE A 98 8.43 -5.81 -6.32
N ALA A 99 8.36 -5.32 -5.07
CA ALA A 99 7.79 -4.01 -4.76
C ALA A 99 8.55 -2.87 -5.47
N GLY A 100 9.88 -2.93 -5.52
CA GLY A 100 10.70 -1.96 -6.25
C GLY A 100 10.37 -1.88 -7.75
N ARG A 101 10.01 -3.02 -8.36
CA ARG A 101 9.54 -3.06 -9.76
C ARG A 101 8.11 -2.56 -9.97
N GLY A 102 7.32 -2.45 -8.91
CA GLY A 102 5.97 -1.89 -8.97
C GLY A 102 5.94 -0.37 -9.17
N VAL A 103 6.94 0.36 -8.65
CA VAL A 103 6.98 1.83 -8.69
C VAL A 103 6.93 2.39 -10.12
N PRO A 104 7.75 1.92 -11.09
CA PRO A 104 7.70 2.41 -12.47
C PRO A 104 6.38 2.09 -13.18
N LEU A 105 5.77 0.93 -12.89
CA LEU A 105 4.50 0.53 -13.47
C LEU A 105 3.36 1.46 -13.02
N MET A 106 3.39 1.91 -11.78
CA MET A 106 2.41 2.86 -11.25
C MET A 106 2.46 4.21 -11.95
N ASN A 107 3.66 4.68 -12.31
CA ASN A 107 3.85 5.94 -13.00
C ASN A 107 3.53 5.87 -14.50
N THR A 108 3.79 4.72 -15.13
CA THR A 108 3.63 4.56 -16.59
C THR A 108 2.23 4.11 -17.02
N GLN A 109 1.49 3.40 -16.16
CA GLN A 109 0.17 2.83 -16.48
C GLN A 109 -0.85 3.02 -15.34
N PRO A 110 -1.32 4.26 -15.11
CA PRO A 110 -2.26 4.58 -14.02
C PRO A 110 -3.61 3.83 -14.13
N THR A 111 -4.02 3.47 -15.35
CA THR A 111 -5.23 2.65 -15.56
C THR A 111 -5.10 1.27 -14.90
N LEU A 112 -3.93 0.63 -14.97
CA LEU A 112 -3.70 -0.64 -14.29
C LEU A 112 -3.69 -0.48 -12.77
N VAL A 113 -3.15 0.65 -12.27
CA VAL A 113 -3.18 0.98 -10.83
C VAL A 113 -4.61 1.08 -10.33
N THR A 114 -5.50 1.66 -11.11
CA THR A 114 -6.91 1.77 -10.75
C THR A 114 -7.55 0.38 -10.64
N GLY A 115 -7.27 -0.53 -11.58
CA GLY A 115 -7.70 -1.92 -11.50
C GLY A 115 -7.13 -2.67 -10.29
N LEU A 116 -5.85 -2.46 -9.98
CA LEU A 116 -5.18 -3.02 -8.80
C LEU A 116 -5.80 -2.50 -7.49
N LEU A 117 -6.15 -1.22 -7.42
CA LEU A 117 -6.84 -0.63 -6.28
C LEU A 117 -8.21 -1.28 -6.10
N VAL A 118 -9.01 -1.41 -7.17
CA VAL A 118 -10.32 -2.08 -7.09
C VAL A 118 -10.17 -3.53 -6.62
N GLY A 119 -9.22 -4.29 -7.18
CA GLY A 119 -8.99 -5.68 -6.79
C GLY A 119 -8.55 -5.83 -5.32
N THR A 120 -7.60 -5.01 -4.88
CA THR A 120 -7.14 -5.03 -3.47
C THR A 120 -8.24 -4.62 -2.50
N ILE A 121 -9.09 -3.67 -2.87
CA ILE A 121 -10.22 -3.22 -2.08
C ILE A 121 -11.29 -4.31 -1.94
N LEU A 122 -11.63 -4.98 -3.03
CA LEU A 122 -12.54 -6.12 -2.99
C LEU A 122 -11.93 -7.23 -2.12
N GLY A 123 -10.62 -7.49 -2.25
CA GLY A 123 -9.91 -8.43 -1.39
C GLY A 123 -10.01 -8.10 0.09
N VAL A 124 -9.82 -6.83 0.46
CA VAL A 124 -9.96 -6.34 1.83
C VAL A 124 -11.40 -6.48 2.33
N ALA A 125 -12.38 -6.08 1.52
CA ALA A 125 -13.79 -6.09 1.91
C ALA A 125 -14.36 -7.51 2.08
N PHE A 126 -13.95 -8.47 1.24
CA PHE A 126 -14.50 -9.84 1.26
C PHE A 126 -13.62 -10.84 2.03
N LEU A 127 -12.30 -10.69 2.03
CA LEU A 127 -11.37 -11.62 2.69
C LEU A 127 -10.81 -11.08 4.02
N GLY A 128 -11.19 -9.87 4.44
CA GLY A 128 -10.72 -9.29 5.71
C GLY A 128 -9.24 -8.92 5.72
N GLY A 129 -8.64 -8.70 4.53
CA GLY A 129 -7.26 -8.26 4.40
C GLY A 129 -7.04 -6.81 4.87
N ILE A 130 -5.78 -6.35 4.85
CA ILE A 130 -5.40 -4.96 5.15
C ILE A 130 -4.96 -4.28 3.84
N PRO A 131 -5.38 -3.02 3.56
CA PRO A 131 -4.93 -2.30 2.38
C PRO A 131 -3.45 -1.94 2.50
N VAL A 132 -2.57 -2.72 1.87
CA VAL A 132 -1.10 -2.50 1.86
C VAL A 132 -0.65 -1.55 0.74
N GLY A 133 -1.61 -0.99 -0.01
CA GLY A 133 -1.36 -0.17 -1.20
C GLY A 133 -1.08 -1.00 -2.46
N PRO A 134 -1.10 -0.36 -3.64
CA PRO A 134 -0.96 -1.05 -4.92
C PRO A 134 0.48 -1.48 -5.23
N LEU A 135 1.47 -1.12 -4.42
CA LEU A 135 2.89 -1.28 -4.75
C LEU A 135 3.30 -2.75 -4.95
N ILE A 136 2.96 -3.62 -4.00
CA ILE A 136 3.29 -5.05 -4.07
C ILE A 136 2.52 -5.71 -5.21
N ALA A 137 1.25 -5.36 -5.35
CA ALA A 137 0.38 -5.89 -6.39
C ALA A 137 0.82 -5.43 -7.80
N ALA A 138 1.29 -4.19 -7.95
CA ALA A 138 1.90 -3.65 -9.16
C ALA A 138 3.22 -4.35 -9.47
N GLY A 139 4.02 -4.64 -8.44
CA GLY A 139 5.22 -5.45 -8.55
C GLY A 139 4.92 -6.84 -9.12
N LEU A 140 3.91 -7.54 -8.58
CA LEU A 140 3.47 -8.84 -9.11
C LEU A 140 2.91 -8.73 -10.53
N LEU A 141 2.07 -7.71 -10.78
CA LEU A 141 1.50 -7.46 -12.09
C LEU A 141 2.57 -7.16 -13.16
N SER A 142 3.69 -6.55 -12.77
CA SER A 142 4.80 -6.26 -13.69
C SER A 142 5.38 -7.51 -14.35
N PHE A 143 5.31 -8.67 -13.68
CA PHE A 143 5.73 -9.96 -14.26
C PHE A 143 4.74 -10.48 -15.29
N VAL A 144 3.45 -10.19 -15.12
CA VAL A 144 2.37 -10.71 -15.98
C VAL A 144 2.16 -9.81 -17.20
N VAL A 145 2.19 -8.49 -17.00
CA VAL A 145 1.89 -7.51 -18.05
C VAL A 145 3.09 -7.28 -18.98
N GLY A 146 4.29 -7.74 -18.61
CA GLY A 146 5.43 -7.82 -19.52
C GLY A 146 5.81 -6.45 -20.09
N LYS A 147 6.46 -5.61 -19.28
CA LYS A 147 7.31 -4.54 -19.82
C LYS A 147 8.67 -4.60 -19.13
N PHE A 148 9.61 -5.19 -19.85
CA PHE A 148 11.02 -4.84 -19.75
C PHE A 148 11.20 -3.38 -20.19
#